data_AF-A0AAW1XPV9-F1
#
_entry.id   AF-A0AAW1XPV9-F1
#
_cell.length_a   1.000
_cell.length_b   1.000
_cell.length_c   1.000
_cell.angle_alpha   90.00
_cell.angle_beta   90.00
_cell.angle_gamma   90.00
#
_symmetry.space_group_name_H-M   'P 1'
#
loop_
_entity.id
_entity.type
_entity.pdbx_description
1 polymer ?
#
loop_
_entity_poly.entity_id
_entity_poly.type
_entity_poly.pdbx_seq_one_letter_code
_entity_poly.pdbx_strand_id
1 'polypeptide(L)'
;MASTLRSFVDMTKPHLETMQGVLMNEHVTFERSGKLVDELMKIEGINDYDVIEVAVAIIGDDSKIELLFSLPDNLKSQWIHKLLGC
;
A
#
# COMPACT_ATOMS: atom_id res chain seq x y z
N MET A 1 18.69 37.74 -16.78
CA MET A 1 18.64 37.14 -15.42
C MET A 1 17.25 36.59 -15.07
N ALA A 2 16.15 37.33 -15.28
CA ALA A 2 14.79 36.82 -15.01
C ALA A 2 14.41 35.55 -15.79
N SER A 3 14.91 35.39 -17.03
CA SER A 3 14.69 34.18 -17.85
C SER A 3 15.42 32.95 -17.31
N THR A 4 16.61 33.11 -16.75
CA THR A 4 17.43 32.02 -16.19
C THR A 4 16.82 31.47 -14.90
N LEU A 5 16.33 32.36 -14.01
CA LEU A 5 15.63 31.95 -12.79
C LEU A 5 14.32 31.23 -13.09
N ARG A 6 13.55 31.72 -14.08
CA ARG A 6 12.32 31.04 -14.50
C ARG A 6 12.59 29.65 -15.06
N SER A 7 13.57 29.51 -15.94
CA SER A 7 13.98 28.21 -16.48
C SER A 7 14.44 27.22 -15.40
N PHE A 8 15.12 27.70 -14.35
CA PHE A 8 15.52 26.87 -13.22
C PHE A 8 14.32 26.38 -12.39
N VAL A 9 13.36 27.27 -12.11
CA VAL A 9 12.12 26.91 -11.41
C VAL A 9 11.30 25.91 -12.22
N ASP A 10 11.15 26.14 -13.53
CA ASP A 10 10.37 25.25 -14.41
C ASP A 10 11.00 23.85 -14.52
N MET A 11 12.33 23.75 -14.44
CA MET A 11 13.04 22.47 -14.46
C MET A 11 13.00 21.74 -13.11
N THR A 12 13.02 22.47 -11.99
CA THR A 12 13.10 21.88 -10.64
C THR A 12 11.73 21.48 -10.08
N LYS A 13 10.68 22.22 -10.43
CA LYS A 13 9.29 21.95 -10.01
C LYS A 13 8.83 20.50 -10.27
N PRO A 14 8.95 19.92 -11.48
CA PRO A 14 8.49 18.55 -11.73
C PRO A 14 9.28 17.50 -10.92
N HIS A 15 10.55 17.76 -10.62
CA HIS A 15 11.35 16.86 -9.79
C HIS A 15 10.87 16.88 -8.33
N LEU A 16 10.58 18.06 -7.79
CA LEU A 16 10.02 18.21 -6.45
C LEU A 16 8.62 17.57 -6.33
N GLU A 17 7.77 17.73 -7.34
CA GLU A 17 6.45 17.08 -7.40
C GLU A 17 6.57 15.55 -7.46
N THR A 18 7.54 15.03 -8.21
CA THR A 18 7.81 13.58 -8.27
C THR A 18 8.31 13.06 -6.92
N MET A 19 9.27 13.74 -6.29
CA MET A 19 9.78 13.37 -4.96
C MET A 19 8.66 13.40 -3.92
N GLN A 20 7.80 14.42 -3.95
CA GLN A 20 6.62 14.47 -3.09
C GLN A 20 5.70 13.29 -3.34
N GLY A 21 5.42 12.93 -4.59
CA GLY A 21 4.58 11.78 -4.93
C GLY A 21 5.12 10.46 -4.39
N VAL A 22 6.44 10.23 -4.52
CA VAL A 22 7.11 9.03 -3.98
C VAL A 22 7.03 9.00 -2.46
N LEU A 23 7.40 10.08 -1.79
CA LEU A 23 7.37 10.15 -0.31
C LEU A 23 5.96 9.97 0.24
N MET A 24 4.93 10.51 -0.43
CA MET A 24 3.54 10.33 -0.03
C MET A 24 3.09 8.88 -0.24
N ASN A 25 3.51 8.22 -1.31
CA ASN A 25 3.17 6.82 -1.54
C ASN A 25 3.83 5.89 -0.51
N GLU A 26 5.13 6.10 -0.23
CA GLU A 26 5.85 5.37 0.82
C GLU A 26 5.19 5.54 2.19
N HIS A 27 4.74 6.76 2.51
CA HIS A 27 4.02 7.03 3.76
C HIS A 27 2.69 6.27 3.84
N VAL A 28 1.92 6.24 2.74
CA VAL A 28 0.65 5.49 2.67
C VAL A 28 0.89 3.99 2.84
N THR A 29 1.90 3.44 2.18
CA THR A 29 2.26 2.02 2.29
C THR A 29 2.71 1.67 3.70
N PHE A 30 3.53 2.52 4.34
CA PHE A 30 3.94 2.33 5.72
C PHE A 30 2.76 2.36 6.71
N GLU A 31 1.82 3.30 6.55
CA GLU A 31 0.60 3.33 7.37
C GLU A 31 -0.27 2.08 7.18
N ARG A 32 -0.39 1.59 5.95
CA ARG A 32 -1.14 0.37 5.63
C ARG A 32 -0.50 -0.86 6.25
N SER A 33 0.83 -0.98 6.18
CA SER A 33 1.58 -2.05 6.85
C SER A 33 1.36 -2.04 8.36
N GLY A 34 1.31 -0.85 8.98
CA GLY A 34 1.01 -0.70 10.41
C GLY A 34 -0.41 -1.12 10.81
N LYS A 35 -1.37 -1.09 9.87
CA LYS A 35 -2.79 -1.45 10.08
C LYS A 35 -3.15 -2.82 9.50
N LEU A 36 -2.17 -3.57 9.00
CA LEU A 36 -2.40 -4.80 8.24
C LEU A 36 -3.24 -5.83 9.00
N VAL A 37 -2.84 -6.12 10.24
CA VAL A 37 -3.52 -7.10 11.10
C VAL A 37 -4.94 -6.65 11.44
N ASP A 38 -5.12 -5.37 11.77
CA ASP A 38 -6.43 -4.79 12.09
C ASP A 38 -7.40 -4.87 10.91
N GLU A 39 -6.93 -4.68 9.68
CA GLU A 39 -7.76 -4.82 8.49
C GLU A 39 -8.10 -6.28 8.19
N LEU A 40 -7.16 -7.20 8.37
CA LEU A 40 -7.41 -8.63 8.17
C LEU A 40 -8.47 -9.16 9.14
N MET A 41 -8.45 -8.71 10.41
CA MET A 41 -9.45 -9.08 11.42
C MET A 41 -10.87 -8.61 11.09
N LYS A 42 -11.05 -7.62 10.20
CA LYS A 42 -12.37 -7.13 9.79
C LYS A 42 -13.00 -7.99 8.69
N ILE A 43 -12.25 -8.90 8.08
CA ILE A 43 -12.71 -9.68 6.94
C ILE A 43 -13.55 -10.84 7.46
N GLU A 44 -14.84 -10.83 7.11
CA GLU A 44 -15.73 -11.94 7.44
C GLU A 44 -15.25 -13.26 6.78
N GLY A 45 -15.29 -14.34 7.56
CA GLY A 45 -14.92 -15.68 7.10
C GLY A 45 -13.44 -16.03 7.25
N ILE A 46 -12.61 -15.12 7.79
CA ILE A 46 -11.21 -15.39 8.13
C ILE A 46 -11.09 -15.62 9.64
N ASN A 47 -10.43 -16.69 10.05
CA ASN A 47 -10.20 -16.98 11.46
C ASN A 47 -8.89 -16.34 11.97
N ASP A 48 -8.71 -16.25 13.30
CA ASP A 48 -7.54 -15.61 13.91
C ASP A 48 -6.19 -16.23 13.47
N TYR A 49 -6.16 -17.53 13.19
CA TYR A 49 -4.96 -18.22 12.72
C TYR A 49 -4.64 -17.85 11.26
N ASP A 50 -5.65 -17.82 10.40
CA ASP A 50 -5.53 -17.40 9.00
C ASP A 50 -5.06 -15.94 8.90
N VAL A 51 -5.52 -15.06 9.81
CA VAL A 51 -5.04 -13.67 9.90
C VAL A 51 -3.52 -13.61 10.07
N ILE A 52 -2.97 -14.44 10.97
CA ILE A 52 -1.52 -14.48 11.24
C ILE A 52 -0.78 -15.02 10.02
N GLU A 53 -1.24 -16.13 9.43
CA GLU A 53 -0.62 -16.72 8.24
C GLU A 53 -0.60 -15.76 7.06
N VAL A 54 -1.72 -15.07 6.79
CA VAL A 54 -1.80 -14.05 5.73
C VAL A 54 -0.86 -12.90 6.02
N ALA A 55 -0.87 -12.37 7.24
CA ALA A 55 0.00 -11.27 7.62
C ALA A 55 1.47 -11.63 7.38
N VAL A 56 1.91 -12.82 7.83
CA VAL A 56 3.28 -13.30 7.59
C VAL A 56 3.58 -13.43 6.09
N ALA A 57 2.63 -13.91 5.30
CA ALA A 57 2.81 -14.11 3.87
C ALA A 57 2.91 -12.80 3.05
N ILE A 58 2.40 -11.67 3.57
CA ILE A 58 2.31 -10.41 2.81
C ILE A 58 3.01 -9.20 3.46
N ILE A 59 3.43 -9.26 4.73
CA ILE A 59 4.03 -8.13 5.46
C ILE A 59 5.33 -7.57 4.85
N GLY A 60 6.02 -8.35 4.01
CA GLY A 60 7.23 -7.93 3.28
C GLY A 60 7.00 -7.58 1.82
N ASP A 61 5.75 -7.54 1.36
CA ASP A 61 5.40 -7.36 -0.05
C ASP A 61 4.38 -6.22 -0.20
N ASP A 62 4.90 -5.01 -0.37
CA ASP A 62 4.12 -3.78 -0.50
C ASP A 62 3.02 -3.88 -1.57
N SER A 63 3.28 -4.61 -2.66
CA SER A 63 2.30 -4.79 -3.73
C SER A 63 1.09 -5.62 -3.29
N LYS A 64 1.29 -6.61 -2.41
CA LYS A 64 0.20 -7.41 -1.83
C LYS A 64 -0.55 -6.64 -0.76
N ILE A 65 0.15 -5.79 0.00
CA ILE A 65 -0.49 -4.89 0.97
C ILE A 65 -1.36 -3.89 0.23
N GLU A 66 -0.85 -3.22 -0.81
CA GLU A 66 -1.66 -2.34 -1.65
C GLU A 66 -2.86 -3.06 -2.28
N LEU A 67 -2.68 -4.30 -2.74
CA LEU A 67 -3.76 -5.12 -3.28
C LEU A 67 -4.84 -5.38 -2.21
N LEU A 68 -4.47 -5.81 -1.00
CA LEU A 68 -5.42 -6.03 0.09
C LEU A 68 -6.28 -4.79 0.37
N PHE A 69 -5.64 -3.62 0.43
CA PHE A 69 -6.32 -2.35 0.76
C PHE A 69 -7.12 -1.75 -0.42
N SER A 70 -6.90 -2.23 -1.65
CA SER A 70 -7.64 -1.78 -2.84
C SER A 70 -8.80 -2.69 -3.23
N LEU A 71 -8.79 -3.95 -2.78
CA LEU A 71 -9.87 -4.90 -3.06
C LEU A 71 -11.14 -4.56 -2.28
N PRO A 72 -12.33 -4.76 -2.86
CA PRO A 72 -13.58 -4.76 -2.12
C PRO A 72 -13.67 -5.98 -1.21
N ASP A 73 -14.43 -5.90 -0.12
CA ASP A 73 -14.43 -6.90 0.97
C ASP A 73 -14.78 -8.32 0.49
N ASN A 74 -15.69 -8.45 -0.48
CA ASN A 74 -16.05 -9.74 -1.08
C ASN A 74 -14.91 -10.42 -1.85
N LEU A 75 -13.95 -9.64 -2.36
CA LEU A 75 -12.77 -10.15 -3.06
C LEU A 75 -11.58 -10.35 -2.12
N LYS A 76 -11.52 -9.64 -0.99
CA LYS A 76 -10.46 -9.82 0.01
C LYS A 76 -10.46 -11.24 0.57
N SER A 77 -11.61 -11.77 0.98
CA SER A 77 -11.72 -13.13 1.52
C SER A 77 -11.33 -14.19 0.49
N GLN A 78 -11.80 -14.07 -0.76
CA GLN A 78 -11.43 -14.99 -1.84
C GLN A 78 -9.93 -14.95 -2.16
N TRP A 79 -9.35 -13.74 -2.16
CA TRP A 79 -7.93 -13.57 -2.39
C TRP A 79 -7.10 -14.20 -1.27
N ILE A 80 -7.52 -14.03 -0.01
CA ILE A 80 -6.89 -14.65 1.16
C ILE A 80 -6.94 -16.18 1.07
N HIS A 81 -8.11 -16.77 0.80
CA HIS A 81 -8.24 -18.22 0.64
C HIS A 81 -7.30 -18.75 -0.46
N LYS A 82 -7.23 -18.05 -1.59
CA LYS A 82 -6.30 -18.39 -2.67
C LYS A 82 -4.83 -18.25 -2.25
N LEU A 83 -4.51 -17.28 -1.40
CA LEU A 83 -3.16 -17.03 -0.90
C LEU A 83 -2.72 -18.13 0.09
N LEU A 84 -3.66 -18.62 0.91
CA LEU A 84 -3.43 -19.70 1.88
C LEU A 84 -3.59 -21.11 1.27
N GLY A 85 -4.15 -21.22 0.06
CA GLY A 85 -4.41 -22.50 -0.61
C GLY A 85 -5.61 -23.26 -0.04
N CYS A 86 -6.59 -22.54 0.51
CA CYS A 86 -7.79 -23.07 1.16
C CYS A 86 -9.04 -22.90 0.28
#